data_AF-A0A0C3Q1Y0-F1
#
_entry.id   AF-A0A0C3Q1Y0-F1
#
_cell.length_a   1.000
_cell.length_b   1.000
_cell.length_c   1.000
_cell.angle_alpha   90.00
_cell.angle_beta   90.00
_cell.angle_gamma   90.00
#
_symmetry.space_group_name_H-M   'P 1'
#
loop_
_entity.id
_entity.type
_entity.pdbx_description
1 polymer ?
#
loop_
_entity_poly.entity_id
_entity_poly.type
_entity_poly.pdbx_seq_one_letter_code
_entity_poly.pdbx_strand_id
1 'polypeptide(L)'
;MGFAMVLPCNGVLVKLHDFDLSKEHGSASVAPHWTGTLPFMSIELLIHPGMEHKVGFDVEALIWTLLWIVRVYTDGQNTFKVKDHPLKNWFSNVDLAVIGNTKHHYLRGVEGFTNPSYSSLEGELRALVRKLYKMREAQQDTRFETNQPKLILEDVYGLEGLIRIEDWMRTTSPRWDVPRNTCPEPCGRHCSRN
;
A
#
# COMPACT_ATOMS: atom_id res chain seq x y z
N MET A 1 -10.14 7.65 -3.49
CA MET A 1 -11.02 6.46 -3.41
C MET A 1 -12.40 6.92 -2.97
N GLY A 2 -13.45 6.50 -3.68
CA GLY A 2 -14.85 6.83 -3.39
C GLY A 2 -15.64 5.58 -3.05
N PHE A 3 -16.71 5.76 -2.27
CA PHE A 3 -17.62 4.71 -1.85
C PHE A 3 -19.03 5.05 -2.28
N ALA A 4 -19.73 4.09 -2.87
CA ALA A 4 -21.14 4.22 -3.22
C ALA A 4 -21.92 3.04 -2.63
N MET A 5 -23.08 3.34 -2.05
CA MET A 5 -24.03 2.30 -1.65
C MET A 5 -24.84 1.87 -2.87
N VAL A 6 -24.93 0.57 -3.10
CA VAL A 6 -25.75 -0.01 -4.17
C VAL A 6 -27.13 -0.37 -3.59
N LEU A 7 -28.10 0.52 -3.82
CA LEU A 7 -29.52 0.30 -3.51
C LEU A 7 -30.11 -0.60 -4.61
N PRO A 8 -30.12 -1.93 -4.41
CA PRO A 8 -31.15 -2.60 -3.59
C PRO A 8 -30.58 -3.56 -2.53
N CYS A 9 -29.27 -3.76 -2.50
CA CYS A 9 -28.62 -4.83 -1.74
C CYS A 9 -27.83 -4.31 -0.53
N ASN A 10 -27.82 -2.99 -0.32
CA ASN A 10 -26.97 -2.29 0.65
C ASN A 10 -25.48 -2.66 0.51
N GLY A 11 -25.08 -3.06 -0.70
CA GLY A 11 -23.70 -3.39 -1.01
C GLY A 11 -22.84 -2.14 -1.08
N VAL A 12 -21.57 -2.27 -0.70
CA VAL A 12 -20.59 -1.19 -0.88
C VAL A 12 -19.82 -1.40 -2.18
N LEU A 13 -19.86 -0.41 -3.06
CA LEU A 13 -19.00 -0.30 -4.24
C LEU A 13 -17.84 0.65 -3.94
N VAL A 14 -16.62 0.16 -4.12
CA VAL A 14 -15.40 0.94 -3.98
C VAL A 14 -14.91 1.30 -5.38
N LYS A 15 -14.74 2.59 -5.65
CA LYS A 15 -14.20 3.06 -6.93
C LYS A 15 -12.91 3.85 -6.69
N LEU A 16 -11.86 3.45 -7.40
CA LEU A 16 -10.68 4.31 -7.52
C LEU A 16 -11.06 5.46 -8.44
N HIS A 17 -10.75 6.68 -8.01
CA HIS A 17 -11.09 7.93 -8.66
C HIS A 17 -9.87 8.83 -8.63
N ASP A 18 -9.94 9.94 -9.35
CA ASP A 18 -8.90 10.97 -9.38
C ASP A 18 -7.61 10.44 -10.00
N PHE A 19 -7.72 10.10 -11.29
CA PHE A 19 -6.60 9.64 -12.12
C PHE A 19 -5.90 10.83 -12.81
N ASP A 20 -6.14 12.07 -12.38
CA ASP A 20 -5.64 13.29 -13.03
C ASP A 20 -4.10 13.39 -12.97
N LEU A 21 -3.47 12.67 -12.03
CA LEU A 21 -2.02 12.53 -11.91
C LEU A 21 -1.46 11.25 -12.56
N SER A 22 -2.32 10.44 -13.21
CA SER A 22 -1.87 9.21 -13.87
C SER A 22 -1.12 9.53 -15.14
N LYS A 23 -0.10 8.72 -15.44
CA LYS A 23 0.68 8.85 -16.67
C LYS A 23 0.48 7.62 -17.55
N GLU A 24 0.44 7.85 -18.85
CA GLU A 24 0.44 6.77 -19.83
C GLU A 24 1.81 6.06 -19.81
N HIS A 25 1.79 4.73 -19.88
CA HIS A 25 3.00 3.91 -19.88
C HIS A 25 3.84 4.22 -21.13
N GLY A 26 5.10 4.61 -20.96
CA GLY A 26 5.98 5.01 -22.07
C GLY A 26 5.89 6.50 -22.48
N SER A 27 5.10 7.32 -21.78
CA SER A 27 5.09 8.76 -22.02
C SER A 27 6.37 9.43 -21.49
N ALA A 28 7.10 10.12 -22.38
CA ALA A 28 8.26 10.93 -22.01
C ALA A 28 7.77 12.18 -21.26
N SER A 29 7.74 12.11 -19.94
CA SER A 29 7.22 13.18 -19.09
C SER A 29 8.36 14.05 -18.57
N VAL A 30 8.35 15.33 -18.91
CA VAL A 30 9.21 16.38 -18.29
C VAL A 30 8.70 16.75 -16.88
N ALA A 31 7.47 16.34 -16.55
CA ALA A 31 6.89 16.58 -15.24
C ALA A 31 7.47 15.59 -14.21
N PRO A 32 7.80 16.04 -13.00
CA PRO A 32 8.42 15.19 -12.01
C PRO A 32 7.64 13.89 -11.76
N HIS A 33 8.35 12.77 -11.60
CA HIS A 33 7.74 11.46 -11.33
C HIS A 33 7.30 11.29 -9.87
N TRP A 34 7.49 12.31 -9.02
CA TRP A 34 7.06 12.32 -7.62
C TRP A 34 5.64 12.86 -7.44
N THR A 35 4.67 12.26 -8.15
CA THR A 35 3.25 12.57 -8.00
C THR A 35 2.63 11.67 -6.92
N GLY A 36 1.94 12.28 -5.94
CA GLY A 36 1.25 11.56 -4.87
C GLY A 36 1.34 12.28 -3.53
N THR A 37 0.51 11.88 -2.56
CA THR A 37 0.66 12.38 -1.18
C THR A 37 1.85 11.67 -0.53
N LEU A 38 2.87 12.42 -0.11
CA LEU A 38 4.16 11.90 0.40
C LEU A 38 4.06 10.66 1.31
N PRO A 39 3.15 10.60 2.30
CA PRO A 39 2.94 9.39 3.12
C PRO A 39 2.70 8.09 2.34
N PHE A 40 2.03 8.15 1.19
CA PHE A 40 1.66 6.98 0.40
C PHE A 40 2.65 6.68 -0.73
N MET A 41 3.56 7.60 -1.07
CA MET A 41 4.58 7.33 -2.09
C MET A 41 5.48 6.15 -1.73
N SER A 42 5.92 5.36 -2.72
CA SER A 42 6.86 4.26 -2.47
C SER A 42 8.17 4.75 -1.83
N ILE A 43 8.83 3.90 -1.04
CA ILE A 43 10.11 4.24 -0.41
C ILE A 43 11.15 4.62 -1.49
N GLU A 44 11.16 3.93 -2.63
CA GLU A 44 12.10 4.24 -3.72
C GLU A 44 11.87 5.62 -4.34
N LEU A 45 10.61 6.03 -4.57
CA LEU A 45 10.33 7.37 -5.08
C LEU A 45 10.68 8.48 -4.07
N LEU A 46 10.61 8.18 -2.77
CA LEU A 46 11.03 9.11 -1.71
C LEU A 46 12.55 9.27 -1.64
N ILE A 47 13.32 8.20 -1.85
CA ILE A 47 14.79 8.23 -1.81
C ILE A 47 15.39 8.67 -3.16
N HIS A 48 14.71 8.35 -4.26
CA HIS A 48 15.15 8.58 -5.63
C HIS A 48 14.03 9.23 -6.48
N PRO A 49 13.70 10.51 -6.26
CA PRO A 49 12.53 11.17 -6.87
C PRO A 49 12.59 11.37 -8.40
N GLY A 50 13.76 11.16 -9.01
CA GLY A 50 13.96 11.24 -10.47
C GLY A 50 13.75 9.93 -11.22
N MET A 51 13.25 8.90 -10.53
CA MET A 51 13.07 7.58 -11.10
C MET A 51 11.89 7.46 -12.07
N GLU A 52 12.04 6.61 -13.08
CA GLU A 52 10.92 6.19 -13.92
C GLU A 52 9.91 5.39 -13.10
N HIS A 53 8.63 5.71 -13.27
CA HIS A 53 7.53 5.10 -12.52
C HIS A 53 7.33 3.64 -12.92
N LYS A 54 7.13 2.76 -11.94
CA LYS A 54 6.84 1.33 -12.13
C LYS A 54 5.58 0.94 -11.37
N VAL A 55 4.88 -0.08 -11.86
CA VAL A 55 3.61 -0.58 -11.28
C VAL A 55 3.72 -0.92 -9.79
N GLY A 56 4.86 -1.46 -9.35
CA GLY A 56 5.07 -1.79 -7.94
C GLY A 56 5.11 -0.57 -7.02
N PHE A 57 5.32 0.65 -7.54
CA PHE A 57 5.17 1.87 -6.75
C PHE A 57 3.73 2.10 -6.34
N ASP A 58 2.79 1.83 -7.24
CA ASP A 58 1.35 1.94 -6.95
C ASP A 58 0.89 0.83 -6.01
N VAL A 59 1.44 -0.38 -6.16
CA VAL A 59 1.21 -1.49 -5.21
C VAL A 59 1.71 -1.12 -3.82
N GLU A 60 2.93 -0.59 -3.72
CA GLU A 60 3.45 -0.13 -2.43
C GLU A 60 2.59 0.99 -1.84
N ALA A 61 2.13 1.94 -2.67
CA ALA A 61 1.23 3.01 -2.23
C ALA A 61 -0.11 2.49 -1.69
N LEU A 62 -0.67 1.45 -2.32
CA LEU A 62 -1.85 0.77 -1.82
C LEU A 62 -1.59 0.11 -0.46
N ILE A 63 -0.46 -0.57 -0.29
CA ILE A 63 -0.08 -1.18 1.00
C ILE A 63 0.00 -0.11 2.10
N TRP A 64 0.64 1.03 1.83
CA TRP A 64 0.70 2.15 2.78
C TRP A 64 -0.68 2.73 3.11
N THR A 65 -1.58 2.79 2.12
CA THR A 65 -2.97 3.21 2.33
C THR A 65 -3.71 2.25 3.25
N LEU A 66 -3.58 0.94 3.05
CA LEU A 66 -4.19 -0.08 3.90
C LEU A 66 -3.66 -0.01 5.34
N LEU A 67 -2.33 0.09 5.51
CA LEU A 67 -1.69 0.24 6.82
C LEU A 67 -2.16 1.49 7.55
N TRP A 68 -2.38 2.59 6.82
CA TRP A 68 -2.96 3.79 7.40
C TRP A 68 -4.40 3.58 7.87
N ILE A 69 -5.26 3.00 7.01
CA ILE A 69 -6.69 2.78 7.33
C ILE A 69 -6.85 1.93 8.58
N VAL A 70 -6.19 0.77 8.62
CA VAL A 70 -6.35 -0.23 9.68
C VAL A 70 -5.73 0.18 11.01
N ARG A 71 -4.88 1.22 11.00
CA ARG A 71 -4.30 1.79 12.22
C ARG A 71 -5.05 3.04 12.69
N VAL A 72 -5.51 3.89 11.78
CA VAL A 72 -5.99 5.25 12.10
C VAL A 72 -7.51 5.33 12.27
N TYR A 73 -8.27 4.57 11.47
CA TYR A 73 -9.73 4.69 11.48
C TYR A 73 -10.38 3.66 12.40
N THR A 74 -11.48 4.04 13.04
CA THR A 74 -12.43 3.12 13.67
C THR A 74 -13.83 3.52 13.24
N ASP A 75 -14.57 2.58 12.66
CA ASP A 75 -15.93 2.83 12.15
C ASP A 75 -16.04 4.10 11.27
N GLY A 76 -15.10 4.26 10.34
CA GLY A 76 -15.05 5.40 9.42
C GLY A 76 -14.65 6.73 10.05
N GLN A 77 -14.45 6.79 11.37
CA GLN A 77 -13.96 7.98 12.06
C GLN A 77 -12.45 7.90 12.29
N ASN A 78 -11.76 9.03 12.12
CA ASN A 78 -10.36 9.15 12.52
C ASN A 78 -10.31 9.23 14.05
N THR A 79 -10.10 8.09 14.69
CA THR A 79 -10.06 7.97 16.15
C THR A 79 -8.65 8.10 16.71
N PHE A 80 -7.65 8.33 15.86
CA PHE A 80 -6.24 8.21 16.24
C PHE A 80 -5.65 9.54 16.73
N LYS A 81 -4.95 9.50 17.86
CA LYS A 81 -4.19 10.63 18.39
C LYS A 81 -2.80 10.64 17.76
N VAL A 82 -2.57 11.55 16.80
CA VAL A 82 -1.33 11.70 16.01
C VAL A 82 -0.04 11.48 16.83
N LYS A 83 0.03 11.97 18.08
CA LYS A 83 1.21 11.85 18.96
C LYS A 83 1.76 10.43 19.15
N ASP A 84 0.91 9.41 19.04
CA ASP A 84 1.25 8.00 19.32
C ASP A 84 1.47 7.20 18.03
N HIS A 85 1.41 7.84 16.84
CA HIS A 85 1.60 7.11 15.58
C HIS A 85 3.09 6.97 15.27
N PRO A 86 3.58 5.76 14.96
CA PRO A 86 4.96 5.55 14.50
C PRO A 86 5.28 6.33 13.21
N LEU A 87 4.25 6.79 12.51
CA LEU A 87 4.33 7.55 11.26
C LEU A 87 3.76 8.98 11.38
N LYS A 88 3.66 9.50 12.61
CA LYS A 88 3.07 10.82 12.89
C LYS A 88 3.75 11.98 12.16
N ASN A 89 5.02 11.81 11.83
CA ASN A 89 5.84 12.81 11.16
C ASN A 89 5.66 12.80 9.63
N TRP A 90 4.83 11.91 9.06
CA TRP A 90 4.57 11.87 7.61
C TRP A 90 4.02 13.18 7.03
N PHE A 91 3.29 13.96 7.83
CA PHE A 91 2.66 15.22 7.41
C PHE A 91 3.44 16.46 7.85
N SER A 92 4.55 16.27 8.54
CA SER A 92 5.46 17.36 8.87
C SER A 92 6.28 17.75 7.64
N ASN A 93 6.75 19.00 7.55
CA ASN A 93 7.73 19.42 6.53
C ASN A 93 9.09 18.74 6.80
N VAL A 94 9.19 17.45 6.48
CA VAL A 94 10.39 16.63 6.58
C VAL A 94 10.94 16.30 5.20
N ASP A 95 12.26 16.15 5.12
CA ASP A 95 12.98 15.69 3.93
C ASP A 95 12.40 14.36 3.43
N LEU A 96 12.27 14.20 2.11
CA LEU A 96 11.77 12.99 1.45
C LEU A 96 12.54 11.74 1.88
N ALA A 97 13.87 11.85 2.00
CA ALA A 97 14.71 10.73 2.43
C ALA A 97 14.40 10.32 3.89
N VAL A 98 14.04 11.28 4.75
CA VAL A 98 13.63 11.01 6.13
C VAL A 98 12.30 10.27 6.16
N ILE A 99 11.34 10.62 5.29
CA ILE A 99 10.08 9.90 5.14
C ILE A 99 10.35 8.46 4.68
N GLY A 100 11.16 8.28 3.64
CA GLY A 100 11.54 6.97 3.10
C GLY A 100 12.19 6.07 4.16
N ASN A 101 13.16 6.61 4.91
CA ASN A 101 13.83 5.89 5.99
C ASN A 101 12.89 5.53 7.14
N THR A 102 12.00 6.45 7.53
CA THR A 102 10.97 6.19 8.56
C THR A 102 10.05 5.05 8.14
N LYS A 103 9.61 5.05 6.88
CA LYS A 103 8.78 4.00 6.30
C LYS A 103 9.50 2.66 6.27
N HIS A 104 10.76 2.63 5.84
CA HIS A 104 11.55 1.41 5.84
C HIS A 104 11.73 0.85 7.26
N HIS A 105 12.03 1.71 8.25
CA HIS A 105 12.10 1.31 9.65
C HIS A 105 10.78 0.75 10.18
N TYR A 106 9.65 1.35 9.78
CA TYR A 106 8.31 0.88 10.17
C TYR A 106 8.04 -0.56 9.74
N LEU A 107 8.46 -0.94 8.52
CA LEU A 107 8.31 -2.31 8.01
C LEU A 107 9.07 -3.33 8.86
N ARG A 108 10.14 -2.92 9.55
CA ARG A 108 11.04 -3.81 10.30
C ARG A 108 10.49 -4.28 11.65
N GLY A 109 9.57 -3.54 12.29
CA GLY A 109 9.01 -4.03 13.55
C GLY A 109 8.40 -3.00 14.49
N VAL A 110 7.35 -2.32 14.07
CA VAL A 110 6.52 -1.61 15.04
C VAL A 110 5.54 -2.55 15.75
N GLU A 111 5.24 -2.26 17.02
CA GLU A 111 4.20 -2.92 17.81
C GLU A 111 2.80 -2.71 17.19
N GLY A 112 2.37 -3.74 16.47
CA GLY A 112 1.04 -3.86 15.87
C GLY A 112 0.89 -3.02 14.60
N PHE A 113 0.35 -3.63 13.55
CA PHE A 113 -0.01 -2.93 12.31
C PHE A 113 -1.45 -2.42 12.34
N THR A 114 -2.28 -3.01 13.19
CA THR A 114 -3.72 -2.71 13.31
C THR A 114 -4.03 -2.00 14.63
N ASN A 115 -5.15 -1.29 14.67
CA ASN A 115 -5.77 -0.88 15.93
C ASN A 115 -6.72 -1.99 16.45
N PRO A 116 -7.27 -1.87 17.67
CA PRO A 116 -8.15 -2.90 18.24
C PRO A 116 -9.33 -3.30 17.35
N SER A 117 -9.92 -2.35 16.62
CA SER A 117 -11.06 -2.56 15.72
C SER A 117 -10.72 -3.45 14.52
N TYR A 118 -9.45 -3.44 14.09
CA TYR A 118 -8.94 -4.27 12.99
C TYR A 118 -8.00 -5.39 13.47
N SER A 119 -8.00 -5.72 14.76
CA SER A 119 -7.11 -6.74 15.36
C SER A 119 -7.19 -8.10 14.66
N SER A 120 -8.33 -8.45 14.07
CA SER A 120 -8.51 -9.67 13.28
C SER A 120 -7.67 -9.73 12.00
N LEU A 121 -7.20 -8.59 11.47
CA LEU A 121 -6.36 -8.48 10.28
C LEU A 121 -4.85 -8.41 10.61
N GLU A 122 -4.48 -8.41 11.89
CA GLU A 122 -3.10 -8.21 12.33
C GLU A 122 -2.16 -9.27 11.76
N GLY A 123 -2.62 -10.52 11.67
CA GLY A 123 -1.85 -11.63 11.11
C GLY A 123 -1.56 -11.43 9.63
N GLU A 124 -2.61 -11.16 8.84
CA GLU A 124 -2.50 -10.94 7.39
C GLU A 124 -1.65 -9.71 7.05
N LEU A 125 -1.84 -8.60 7.76
CA LEU A 125 -1.06 -7.37 7.53
C LEU A 125 0.40 -7.54 7.93
N ARG A 126 0.67 -8.22 9.05
CA ARG A 126 2.04 -8.55 9.45
C ARG A 126 2.73 -9.43 8.41
N ALA A 127 2.02 -10.40 7.85
CA ALA A 127 2.56 -11.25 6.80
C ALA A 127 2.86 -10.45 5.52
N LEU A 128 1.92 -9.58 5.08
CA LEU A 128 2.08 -8.69 3.93
C LEU A 128 3.29 -7.75 4.10
N VAL A 129 3.39 -7.06 5.25
CA VAL A 129 4.49 -6.14 5.55
C VAL A 129 5.83 -6.87 5.57
N ARG A 130 5.89 -8.06 6.16
CA ARG A 130 7.12 -8.87 6.17
C ARG A 130 7.51 -9.34 4.77
N LYS A 131 6.54 -9.66 3.91
CA LYS A 131 6.80 -10.02 2.51
C LYS A 131 7.40 -8.82 1.76
N LEU A 132 6.79 -7.65 1.88
CA LEU A 132 7.31 -6.41 1.30
C LEU A 132 8.72 -6.09 1.83
N TYR A 133 8.93 -6.17 3.14
CA TYR A 133 10.24 -5.96 3.76
C TYR A 133 11.30 -6.89 3.16
N LYS A 134 11.04 -8.20 3.10
CA LYS A 134 11.98 -9.17 2.52
C LYS A 134 12.30 -8.89 1.05
N MET A 135 11.31 -8.51 0.26
CA MET A 135 11.53 -8.11 -1.14
C MET A 135 12.47 -6.91 -1.24
N ARG A 136 12.35 -5.94 -0.33
CA ARG A 136 13.23 -4.77 -0.28
C ARG A 136 14.64 -5.09 0.23
N GLU A 137 14.79 -5.95 1.23
CA GLU A 137 16.11 -6.42 1.67
C GLU A 137 16.85 -7.11 0.53
N ALA A 138 16.17 -7.99 -0.21
CA ALA A 138 16.77 -8.66 -1.38
C ALA A 138 17.27 -7.65 -2.42
N GLN A 139 16.53 -6.55 -2.65
CA GLN A 139 17.00 -5.46 -3.50
C GLN A 139 18.24 -4.77 -2.92
N GLN A 140 18.28 -4.50 -1.61
CA GLN A 140 19.46 -3.90 -0.97
C GLN A 140 20.69 -4.80 -1.08
N ASP A 141 20.53 -6.11 -0.86
CA ASP A 141 21.60 -7.09 -0.99
C ASP A 141 22.14 -7.10 -2.43
N THR A 142 21.27 -7.15 -3.44
CA THR A 142 21.73 -7.10 -4.85
C THR A 142 22.42 -5.78 -5.17
N ARG A 143 21.95 -4.64 -4.65
CA ARG A 143 22.64 -3.34 -4.83
C ARG A 143 24.06 -3.37 -4.29
N PHE A 144 24.25 -3.98 -3.12
CA PHE A 144 25.54 -4.13 -2.48
C PHE A 144 26.47 -5.05 -3.28
N GLU A 145 25.99 -6.24 -3.68
CA GLU A 145 26.76 -7.23 -4.44
C GLU A 145 27.17 -6.73 -5.83
N THR A 146 26.30 -5.99 -6.50
CA THR A 146 26.53 -5.50 -7.87
C THR A 146 27.14 -4.10 -7.92
N ASN A 147 27.30 -3.43 -6.77
CA ASN A 147 27.71 -2.03 -6.65
C ASN A 147 26.83 -1.06 -7.49
N GLN A 148 25.53 -1.32 -7.55
CA GLN A 148 24.55 -0.52 -8.27
C GLN A 148 23.57 0.16 -7.31
N PRO A 149 23.91 1.32 -6.71
CA PRO A 149 23.12 1.91 -5.62
C PRO A 149 21.69 2.35 -6.03
N LYS A 150 21.42 2.49 -7.33
CA LYS A 150 20.12 2.87 -7.90
C LYS A 150 19.38 1.71 -8.59
N LEU A 151 19.87 0.47 -8.46
CA LEU A 151 19.24 -0.70 -9.07
C LEU A 151 17.84 -0.90 -8.52
N ILE A 152 16.89 -1.20 -9.40
CA ILE A 152 15.49 -1.46 -9.06
C ILE A 152 15.13 -2.79 -9.65
N LEU A 153 14.80 -3.74 -8.78
CA LEU A 153 14.50 -5.10 -9.19
C LEU A 153 13.06 -5.17 -9.71
N GLU A 154 12.89 -5.77 -10.90
CA GLU A 154 11.57 -6.15 -11.42
C GLU A 154 10.82 -7.09 -10.46
N ASP A 155 11.60 -7.90 -9.74
CA ASP A 155 11.17 -8.80 -8.67
C ASP A 155 10.53 -8.08 -7.46
N VAL A 156 10.65 -6.76 -7.39
CA VAL A 156 10.06 -5.90 -6.35
C VAL A 156 9.06 -4.91 -6.93
N TYR A 157 9.47 -4.18 -7.98
CA TYR A 157 8.71 -3.06 -8.53
C TYR A 157 8.13 -3.29 -9.92
N GLY A 158 8.54 -4.38 -10.56
CA GLY A 158 8.06 -4.80 -11.87
C GLY A 158 6.85 -5.71 -11.83
N LEU A 159 6.54 -6.28 -13.00
CA LEU A 159 5.46 -7.24 -13.16
C LEU A 159 5.70 -8.53 -12.34
N GLU A 160 6.96 -8.97 -12.24
CA GLU A 160 7.34 -10.15 -11.44
C GLU A 160 7.04 -9.94 -9.95
N GLY A 161 7.37 -8.76 -9.42
CA GLY A 161 7.02 -8.37 -8.06
C GLY A 161 5.51 -8.35 -7.82
N LEU A 162 4.72 -7.84 -8.77
CA LEU A 162 3.27 -7.86 -8.71
C LEU A 162 2.72 -9.29 -8.68
N ILE A 163 3.16 -10.15 -9.60
CA ILE A 163 2.77 -11.56 -9.66
C ILE A 163 3.09 -12.27 -8.35
N ARG A 164 4.27 -12.02 -7.77
CA ARG A 164 4.65 -12.60 -6.47
C ARG A 164 3.73 -12.19 -5.32
N ILE A 165 3.28 -10.94 -5.29
CA ILE A 165 2.31 -10.48 -4.28
C ILE A 165 0.95 -11.13 -4.55
N GLU A 166 0.50 -11.17 -5.80
CA GLU A 166 -0.76 -11.80 -6.18
C GLU A 166 -0.79 -13.30 -5.82
N ASP A 167 0.25 -14.04 -6.17
CA ASP A 167 0.40 -15.45 -5.83
C ASP A 167 0.43 -15.67 -4.32
N TRP A 168 1.15 -14.81 -3.59
CA TRP A 168 1.15 -14.83 -2.13
C TRP A 168 -0.27 -14.60 -1.57
N MET A 169 -1.05 -13.65 -2.11
CA MET A 169 -2.43 -13.40 -1.69
C MET A 169 -3.32 -14.61 -1.98
N ARG A 170 -3.20 -15.22 -3.16
CA ARG A 170 -3.96 -16.41 -3.57
C ARG A 170 -3.69 -17.61 -2.65
N THR A 171 -2.44 -17.83 -2.27
CA THR A 171 -2.03 -18.94 -1.41
C THR A 171 -2.35 -18.72 0.07
N THR A 172 -2.22 -17.48 0.55
CA THR A 172 -2.38 -17.16 1.99
C THR A 172 -3.83 -16.93 2.39
N SER A 173 -4.66 -16.43 1.47
CA SER A 173 -6.07 -16.17 1.72
C SER A 173 -6.90 -16.70 0.55
N PRO A 174 -7.49 -17.91 0.69
CA PRO A 174 -8.43 -18.43 -0.29
C PRO A 174 -9.56 -17.40 -0.49
N ARG A 175 -9.82 -17.00 -1.73
CA ARG A 175 -10.83 -16.00 -2.11
C ARG A 175 -10.56 -14.58 -1.60
N TRP A 176 -9.30 -14.14 -1.52
CA TRP A 176 -8.95 -12.74 -1.20
C TRP A 176 -9.63 -11.72 -2.13
N ASP A 177 -9.94 -12.15 -3.36
CA ASP A 177 -10.59 -11.39 -4.42
C ASP A 177 -12.12 -11.38 -4.30
N VAL A 178 -12.68 -12.02 -3.27
CA VAL A 178 -14.12 -12.05 -3.01
C VAL A 178 -14.43 -11.48 -1.62
N PRO A 179 -15.46 -10.61 -1.48
CA PRO A 179 -15.90 -10.16 -0.17
C PRO A 179 -16.24 -11.33 0.76
N ARG A 180 -15.76 -11.31 2.02
CA ARG A 180 -16.11 -12.34 3.03
C ARG A 180 -17.62 -12.44 3.23
N ASN A 181 -18.30 -11.29 3.26
CA ASN A 181 -19.75 -11.19 3.33
C ASN A 181 -20.24 -10.59 2.02
N THR A 182 -20.94 -11.38 1.22
CA THR A 182 -21.56 -10.91 -0.02
C THR A 182 -23.02 -10.56 0.25
N CYS A 183 -23.55 -9.60 -0.51
CA CYS A 183 -24.98 -9.32 -0.50
C CYS A 183 -25.78 -10.58 -0.87
N PRO A 184 -26.98 -10.77 -0.29
CA PRO A 184 -27.85 -11.89 -0.65
C PRO A 184 -28.14 -11.94 -2.16
N GLU A 185 -28.47 -13.13 -2.65
CA GLU A 185 -29.00 -13.32 -4.00
C GLU A 185 -30.22 -12.38 -4.24
N PRO A 186 -30.37 -11.82 -5.45
CA PRO A 186 -29.65 -12.13 -6.69
C PRO A 186 -28.33 -11.34 -6.88
N CYS A 187 -27.88 -10.57 -5.88
CA CYS A 187 -26.71 -9.71 -6.04
C CYS A 187 -25.39 -10.49 -5.99
N GLY A 188 -25.13 -11.22 -4.89
CA GLY A 188 -24.02 -12.17 -4.72
C GLY A 188 -22.59 -11.62 -4.87
N ARG A 189 -22.40 -10.34 -5.20
CA ARG A 189 -21.10 -9.80 -5.65
C ARG A 189 -20.57 -8.62 -4.84
N HIS A 190 -21.43 -7.83 -4.20
CA HIS A 190 -20.99 -6.67 -3.41
C HIS A 190 -20.73 -7.06 -1.95
N CYS A 191 -19.88 -6.29 -1.26
CA CYS A 191 -19.64 -6.46 0.16
C CYS A 191 -20.88 -6.02 0.97
N SER A 192 -21.41 -6.90 1.81
CA SER A 192 -22.52 -6.62 2.72
C SER A 192 -22.01 -6.14 4.09
N ARG A 193 -22.66 -5.12 4.66
CA ARG A 193 -22.58 -4.89 6.12
C ARG A 193 -23.28 -6.06 6.82
N ASN A 194 -22.67 -6.58 7.87
CA ASN A 194 -23.36 -7.47 8.82
C ASN A 194 -24.46 -6.70 9.55
#